data_AF-A0A7C1BYG9-F1
#
_entry.id   AF-A0A7C1BYG9-F1
#
_cell.length_a   1.000
_cell.length_b   1.000
_cell.length_c   1.000
_cell.angle_alpha   90.00
_cell.angle_beta   90.00
_cell.angle_gamma   90.00
#
_symmetry.space_group_name_H-M   'P 1'
#
loop_
_entity.id
_entity.type
_entity.pdbx_description
1 polymer ?
#
loop_
_entity_poly.entity_id
_entity_poly.type
_entity_poly.pdbx_seq_one_letter_code
_entity_poly.pdbx_strand_id
1 'polypeptide(L)' 'IDEIGKMELFSERFKEVVEKALESDKIVIGVLTKAKNDFAEKIRKRKDVKIIEVDKKNRDKICESFETILKGGEDGLL' A
#
# COMPACT_ATOMS: atom_id res chain seq x y z
N ILE A 1 -7.08 3.70 -0.63
CA ILE A 1 -7.83 2.44 -0.81
C ILE A 1 -7.78 1.71 0.52
N ASP A 2 -8.88 1.75 1.27
CA ASP A 2 -8.90 1.29 2.66
C ASP A 2 -8.60 -0.20 2.80
N GLU A 3 -8.83 -1.01 1.75
CA GLU A 3 -8.35 -2.38 1.73
C GLU A 3 -8.18 -2.93 0.29
N ILE A 4 -7.07 -3.64 0.08
CA ILE A 4 -6.84 -4.57 -1.02
C ILE A 4 -6.74 -5.96 -0.38
N GLY A 5 -7.92 -6.49 -0.05
CA GLY A 5 -8.12 -7.63 0.84
C GLY A 5 -8.53 -8.89 0.11
N LYS A 6 -8.59 -10.01 0.83
CA LYS A 6 -8.89 -11.32 0.22
C LYS A 6 -10.23 -11.31 -0.54
N MET A 7 -11.23 -10.59 -0.04
CA MET A 7 -12.58 -10.58 -0.62
C MET A 7 -12.65 -9.72 -1.89
N GLU A 8 -12.01 -8.57 -1.88
CA GLU A 8 -11.95 -7.63 -3.01
C GLU A 8 -11.18 -8.23 -4.18
N LEU A 9 -10.19 -9.09 -3.89
CA LEU A 9 -9.35 -9.76 -4.88
C LEU A 9 -10.06 -10.89 -5.66
N PHE A 10 -11.33 -11.17 -5.38
CA PHE A 10 -12.16 -12.01 -6.27
C PHE A 10 -12.83 -11.20 -7.39
N SER A 11 -12.82 -9.87 -7.31
CA SER A 11 -13.40 -8.98 -8.31
C SER A 11 -12.34 -8.53 -9.32
N GLU A 12 -12.41 -9.02 -10.56
CA GLU A 12 -11.51 -8.58 -11.63
C GLU A 12 -11.64 -7.07 -11.90
N ARG A 13 -12.86 -6.54 -11.86
CA ARG A 13 -13.09 -5.09 -11.98
C ARG A 13 -12.38 -4.29 -10.88
N PHE A 14 -12.32 -4.82 -9.66
CA PHE A 14 -11.60 -4.16 -8.58
C PHE A 14 -10.10 -4.14 -8.86
N LYS A 15 -9.53 -5.28 -9.28
CA LYS A 15 -8.11 -5.38 -9.67
C LYS A 15 -7.74 -4.38 -10.76
N GLU A 16 -8.54 -4.29 -11.82
CA GLU A 16 -8.32 -3.34 -12.91
C GLU A 16 -8.33 -1.87 -12.44
N VAL A 17 -9.24 -1.52 -11.53
CA VAL A 17 -9.30 -0.14 -11.00
C VAL A 17 -8.12 0.17 -10.09
N VAL A 18 -7.67 -0.80 -9.28
CA VAL A 18 -6.46 -0.67 -8.46
C VAL A 18 -5.23 -0.49 -9.35
N GLU A 19 -5.08 -1.30 -10.41
CA GLU A 19 -3.98 -1.16 -11.37
C GLU A 19 -3.97 0.23 -12.01
N LYS A 20 -5.12 0.70 -12.51
CA LYS A 20 -5.25 2.06 -13.08
C LYS A 20 -4.92 3.16 -12.08
N ALA A 21 -5.28 3.00 -10.81
CA ALA A 21 -4.93 3.96 -9.76
C ALA A 21 -3.40 3.99 -9.54
N LEU A 22 -2.77 2.81 -9.47
CA LEU A 22 -1.33 2.67 -9.31
C LEU A 22 -0.51 3.07 -10.55
N GLU A 23 -1.12 3.13 -11.73
CA GLU A 23 -0.50 3.63 -12.97
C GLU A 23 -0.66 5.15 -13.15
N SER A 24 -1.44 5.82 -12.30
CA SER A 24 -1.65 7.26 -12.39
C SER A 24 -0.49 8.06 -11.78
N ASP A 25 -0.39 9.33 -12.16
CA ASP A 25 0.60 10.27 -11.59
C ASP A 25 0.25 10.71 -10.14
N LYS A 26 -0.76 10.10 -9.52
CA LYS A 26 -1.20 10.45 -8.17
C LYS A 26 -0.61 9.51 -7.13
N ILE A 27 -0.34 10.05 -5.95
CA ILE A 27 0.01 9.25 -4.80
C ILE A 27 -1.20 8.41 -4.38
N VAL A 28 -1.01 7.09 -4.29
CA VAL A 28 -2.01 6.14 -3.82
C VAL A 28 -1.59 5.62 -2.45
N ILE A 29 -2.43 5.84 -1.44
CA ILE A 29 -2.30 5.23 -0.12
C ILE A 29 -3.30 4.07 -0.04
N GLY A 30 -2.87 2.91 0.43
CA GLY A 30 -3.80 1.82 0.69
C GLY A 30 -3.30 0.76 1.65
N VAL A 31 -4.24 -0.05 2.14
CA VAL A 31 -3.96 -1.16 3.04
C VAL A 31 -3.91 -2.45 2.22
N LEU A 32 -2.78 -3.14 2.29
CA LEU A 32 -2.56 -4.38 1.55
C LEU A 32 -2.63 -5.56 2.51
N THR A 33 -3.39 -6.60 2.15
CA THR A 33 -3.45 -7.84 2.95
C THR A 33 -2.06 -8.46 3.15
N LYS A 34 -1.84 -9.17 4.26
CA LYS A 34 -0.67 -10.03 4.48
C LYS A 34 -0.81 -11.42 3.85
N ALA A 35 -2.00 -11.78 3.38
CA ALA A 35 -2.25 -13.07 2.75
C ALA A 35 -1.44 -13.24 1.46
N LYS A 36 -1.03 -14.48 1.17
CA LYS A 36 -0.44 -14.84 -0.12
C LYS A 36 -1.53 -14.80 -1.19
N ASN A 37 -1.34 -13.93 -2.18
CA ASN A 37 -2.23 -13.79 -3.32
C ASN A 37 -1.43 -13.18 -4.49
N ASP A 38 -1.56 -13.72 -5.69
CA ASP A 38 -0.76 -13.31 -6.85
C ASP A 38 -0.87 -11.82 -7.17
N PHE A 39 -2.05 -11.23 -7.03
CA PHE A 39 -2.25 -9.80 -7.26
C PHE A 39 -1.59 -8.95 -6.17
N ALA A 40 -1.73 -9.34 -4.90
CA ALA A 40 -1.04 -8.65 -3.81
C ALA A 40 0.49 -8.76 -3.96
N GLU A 41 1.01 -9.91 -4.37
CA GLU A 41 2.45 -10.09 -4.65
C GLU A 41 2.94 -9.21 -5.81
N LYS A 42 2.12 -9.03 -6.86
CA LYS A 42 2.43 -8.08 -7.94
C LYS A 42 2.60 -6.67 -7.41
N ILE A 43 1.69 -6.20 -6.56
CA ILE A 43 1.76 -4.86 -5.94
C ILE A 43 3.02 -4.75 -5.07
N ARG A 44 3.35 -5.75 -4.24
CA ARG A 44 4.55 -5.70 -3.36
C ARG A 44 5.87 -5.64 -4.14
N LYS A 45 5.92 -6.22 -5.35
CA LYS A 45 7.13 -6.27 -6.18
C LYS A 45 7.34 -5.02 -7.04
N ARG A 46 6.38 -4.09 -7.03
CA ARG A 46 6.51 -2.82 -7.75
C ARG A 46 7.63 -1.97 -7.12
N LYS A 47 8.48 -1.38 -7.98
CA LYS A 47 9.63 -0.57 -7.54
C LYS A 47 9.22 0.78 -6.95
N ASP A 48 8.06 1.28 -7.35
CA ASP A 48 7.46 2.54 -6.92
C ASP A 48 6.53 2.39 -5.70
N VAL A 49 6.46 1.19 -5.11
CA VAL A 49 5.65 0.92 -3.92
C VAL A 49 6.54 0.83 -2.68
N LYS A 50 6.23 1.63 -1.67
CA LYS A 50 6.77 1.49 -0.32
C LYS A 50 5.74 0.77 0.57
N ILE A 51 6.14 -0.36 1.15
CA ILE A 51 5.32 -1.10 2.12
C ILE A 51 5.81 -0.77 3.52
N ILE A 52 4.88 -0.38 4.40
CA ILE A 52 5.13 -0.22 5.83
C ILE A 52 4.33 -1.29 6.55
N GLU A 53 5.01 -2.18 7.25
CA GLU A 53 4.34 -3.16 8.09
C GLU A 53 3.89 -2.50 9.40
N VAL A 54 2.59 -2.45 9.64
CA VAL A 54 2.02 -1.88 10.86
C VAL A 54 1.84 -2.96 11.92
N ASP A 55 2.33 -2.68 13.12
CA ASP A 55 2.16 -3.50 14.32
C ASP A 55 1.74 -2.64 15.53
N LYS A 56 1.64 -3.25 16.71
CA LYS A 56 1.25 -2.53 17.93
C LYS A 56 2.25 -1.46 18.37
N LYS A 57 3.51 -1.56 17.97
CA LYS A 57 4.58 -0.64 18.39
C LYS A 57 4.60 0.62 17.53
N ASN A 58 4.22 0.53 16.25
CA ASN A 58 4.29 1.65 15.32
C ASN A 58 2.92 2.23 14.92
N ARG A 59 1.79 1.57 15.22
CA ARG A 59 0.44 2.03 14.83
C ARG A 59 0.11 3.47 15.21
N ASP A 60 0.57 3.92 16.38
CA ASP A 60 0.25 5.25 16.89
C ASP A 60 1.15 6.35 16.27
N LYS A 61 2.24 5.96 15.59
CA LYS A 61 3.20 6.86 14.93
C LYS A 61 3.16 6.81 13.41
N ILE A 62 2.34 5.93 12.83
CA ILE A 62 2.30 5.68 11.38
C ILE A 62 1.99 6.95 10.57
N CYS A 63 1.19 7.86 11.12
CA CYS A 63 0.86 9.14 10.49
C CYS A 63 2.11 10.01 10.26
N GLU A 64 3.06 10.02 11.19
CA GLU A 64 4.30 10.79 11.08
C GLU A 64 5.19 10.25 9.94
N SER A 65 5.26 8.92 9.79
CA SER A 65 5.96 8.28 8.68
C SER A 65 5.33 8.67 7.33
N PHE A 66 4.00 8.67 7.22
CA PHE A 66 3.32 9.12 6.01
C PHE A 66 3.62 10.58 5.69
N GLU A 67 3.57 11.47 6.68
CA GLU A 67 3.90 12.88 6.46
C GLU A 67 5.31 13.06 5.91
N THR A 68 6.28 12.34 6.46
CA THR A 68 7.68 12.41 6.03
C THR A 68 7.83 11.95 4.58
N ILE A 69 7.25 10.79 4.25
CA ILE A 69 7.29 10.21 2.90
C ILE A 69 6.62 11.14 1.88
N LEU A 70 5.43 11.67 2.21
CA LEU A 70 4.67 12.55 1.32
C LEU A 70 5.37 13.90 1.08
N LYS A 71 6.19 14.36 2.04
CA LYS A 71 7.03 15.57 1.91
C LYS A 71 8.36 15.30 1.20
N GLY A 72 8.64 14.06 0.79
CA GLY A 72 9.87 13.68 0.09
C GLY A 72 11.09 13.44 1.00
N GLY A 73 10.88 13.25 2.30
CA GLY A 73 11.94 12.89 3.25
C GLY A 73 12.19 11.39 3.33
N GLU A 74 13.39 11.00 3.76
CA GLU A 74 13.68 9.62 4.15
C GLU A 74 13.07 9.31 5.53
N ASP A 75 12.51 8.12 5.66
CA ASP A 75 11.85 7.65 6.87
C ASP A 75 12.89 7.13 7.86
N GLY A 76 13.17 7.89 8.91
CA GLY A 76 14.20 7.60 9.92
C GLY A 76 13.82 6.52 10.95
N LEU A 77 12.81 5.69 10.66
CA LEU A 77 12.27 4.64 11.55
C LEU A 77 12.71 3.21 11.18
N LEU A 78 13.67 3.06 10.26
CA LEU A 78 14.29 1.77 9.91
C LEU A 78 15.62 1.55 10.62
#